data_AF-A0A2W4R6N1-F1
#
_entry.id   AF-A0A2W4R6N1-F1
#
_cell.length_a   1.000
_cell.length_b   1.000
_cell.length_c   1.000
_cell.angle_alpha   90.00
_cell.angle_beta   90.00
_cell.angle_gamma   90.00
#
_symmetry.space_group_name_H-M   'P 1'
#
loop_
_entity.id
_entity.type
_entity.pdbx_description
1 polymer ?
#
loop_
_entity_poly.entity_id
_entity_poly.type
_entity_poly.pdbx_seq_one_letter_code
_entity_poly.pdbx_strand_id
1 'polypeptide(L)'
;MKSRIQKPSTPIAGVALLTLSALATVAHASEQTRASKQESVGVVSGLAIGAAAGGPLGAILGAAAGGWLGDRYYRQTVAREALAAGLDASEAERSRLAREIAGLNGSLVRMQSHSERLDQALDRAHELTLDVSFRTADATLSDETIERLRHVGGLVAALPDAVVRVDGFADPRGSEEFNAELSRRRANAVAEVLMGAGVPLERLQVEAHGESASKSTDGDLDGYAFDRRVTVRIERGSTGQVARNH
;
A
#
# COMPACT_ATOMS: atom_id res chain seq x y z
N MET A 1 51.68 11.65 41.02
CA MET A 1 52.88 11.04 41.64
C MET A 1 52.46 9.73 42.30
N LYS A 2 53.00 8.57 41.85
CA LYS A 2 53.00 7.19 42.44
C LYS A 2 51.63 6.52 42.59
N SER A 3 51.23 5.43 41.93
CA SER A 3 51.81 4.11 41.54
C SER A 3 52.08 3.11 42.68
N ARG A 4 51.35 1.97 42.65
CA ARG A 4 51.71 0.55 42.95
C ARG A 4 50.42 -0.27 43.16
N ILE A 5 50.00 -1.24 42.33
CA ILE A 5 50.55 -2.57 41.95
C ILE A 5 50.23 -3.70 42.98
N GLN A 6 49.27 -4.58 42.58
CA GLN A 6 49.23 -6.08 42.64
C GLN A 6 49.41 -6.84 44.00
N LYS A 7 48.84 -8.02 44.33
CA LYS A 7 47.96 -9.07 43.72
C LYS A 7 47.64 -10.14 44.84
N PRO A 8 47.11 -11.38 44.60
CA PRO A 8 45.97 -11.96 45.33
C PRO A 8 46.25 -13.27 46.14
N SER A 9 45.24 -13.84 46.82
CA SER A 9 45.15 -15.29 47.08
C SER A 9 43.73 -15.78 47.47
N THR A 10 43.31 -16.86 46.84
CA THR A 10 42.25 -17.84 47.23
C THR A 10 42.94 -19.23 47.23
N PRO A 11 42.31 -20.39 47.55
CA PRO A 11 41.05 -20.78 48.26
C PRO A 11 41.27 -21.95 49.27
N ILE A 12 40.20 -22.58 49.82
CA ILE A 12 39.89 -24.06 49.83
C ILE A 12 39.13 -24.57 51.08
N ALA A 13 37.94 -25.14 50.79
CA ALA A 13 37.23 -26.35 51.28
C ALA A 13 37.07 -26.75 52.77
N GLY A 14 35.89 -27.33 53.07
CA GLY A 14 35.72 -28.34 54.14
C GLY A 14 34.30 -28.50 54.70
N VAL A 15 33.53 -29.45 54.14
CA VAL A 15 32.20 -29.93 54.58
C VAL A 15 32.35 -31.01 55.68
N ALA A 16 31.47 -31.07 56.70
CA ALA A 16 30.91 -32.34 57.23
C ALA A 16 29.81 -32.16 58.33
N LEU A 17 28.76 -32.95 58.15
CA LEU A 17 27.53 -33.22 58.92
C LEU A 17 27.76 -33.89 60.30
N LEU A 18 26.79 -33.78 61.24
CA LEU A 18 26.20 -34.91 62.01
C LEU A 18 25.00 -34.47 62.89
N THR A 19 24.08 -35.40 63.12
CA THR A 19 22.64 -35.26 63.38
C THR A 19 22.17 -35.72 64.77
N LEU A 20 20.95 -35.27 65.16
CA LEU A 20 19.89 -35.99 65.91
C LEU A 20 20.01 -36.25 67.43
N SER A 21 19.16 -35.58 68.23
CA SER A 21 18.28 -36.18 69.27
C SER A 21 17.65 -35.10 70.17
N ALA A 22 16.31 -35.02 70.19
CA ALA A 22 15.48 -34.65 71.35
C ALA A 22 14.09 -34.20 70.88
N LEU A 23 13.30 -35.20 70.46
CA LEU A 23 11.88 -35.09 70.20
C LEU A 23 11.19 -35.90 71.32
N ALA A 24 10.70 -35.25 72.38
CA ALA A 24 9.67 -35.74 73.30
C ALA A 24 9.62 -34.85 74.54
N THR A 25 8.70 -33.88 74.59
CA THR A 25 8.01 -33.40 75.83
C THR A 25 7.25 -32.08 75.64
N VAL A 26 6.46 -31.91 74.58
CA VAL A 26 5.27 -31.02 74.68
C VAL A 26 4.12 -31.61 73.88
N ALA A 27 3.63 -32.74 74.35
CA ALA A 27 2.35 -33.32 73.97
C ALA A 27 1.21 -32.85 74.89
N HIS A 28 1.40 -31.79 75.69
CA HIS A 28 0.43 -31.34 76.71
C HIS A 28 0.23 -29.82 76.65
N ALA A 29 -0.46 -29.35 75.61
CA ALA A 29 -1.12 -28.04 75.64
C ALA A 29 -2.22 -27.98 74.56
N SER A 30 -3.16 -28.90 74.63
CA SER A 30 -4.46 -28.72 73.99
C SER A 30 -5.54 -29.11 74.99
N GLU A 31 -6.18 -28.13 75.63
CA GLU A 31 -7.65 -28.05 75.66
C GLU A 31 -8.17 -26.84 76.44
N GLN A 32 -9.33 -26.34 75.96
CA GLN A 32 -10.19 -25.25 76.45
C GLN A 32 -9.78 -23.84 76.00
N THR A 33 -10.43 -23.27 74.98
CA THR A 33 -11.80 -22.74 75.11
C THR A 33 -12.55 -22.69 73.77
N ARG A 34 -13.84 -23.05 73.81
CA ARG A 34 -14.83 -23.07 72.71
C ARG A 34 -15.10 -21.68 72.10
N ALA A 35 -15.19 -21.57 70.76
CA ALA A 35 -16.12 -20.65 70.07
C ALA A 35 -16.30 -20.98 68.56
N SER A 36 -17.53 -21.38 68.20
CA SER A 36 -18.30 -21.16 66.96
C SER A 36 -17.62 -20.75 65.63
N LYS A 37 -17.67 -21.70 64.67
CA LYS A 37 -18.07 -21.64 63.24
C LYS A 37 -17.69 -20.42 62.35
N GLN A 38 -16.92 -20.76 61.30
CA GLN A 38 -16.73 -20.08 60.01
C GLN A 38 -15.93 -18.76 60.00
N GLU A 39 -14.67 -18.81 60.42
CA GLU A 39 -13.56 -17.99 59.88
C GLU A 39 -12.29 -18.37 60.67
N SER A 40 -11.60 -19.45 60.30
CA SER A 40 -10.46 -19.87 61.14
C SER A 40 -9.43 -20.81 60.52
N VAL A 41 -9.70 -21.42 59.37
CA VAL A 41 -8.81 -22.49 58.88
C VAL A 41 -7.41 -21.96 58.47
N GLY A 42 -7.34 -20.75 57.88
CA GLY A 42 -6.06 -20.11 57.51
C GLY A 42 -5.29 -19.49 58.68
N VAL A 43 -6.02 -18.92 59.66
CA VAL A 43 -5.41 -18.27 60.83
C VAL A 43 -4.83 -19.31 61.80
N VAL A 44 -5.52 -20.43 62.01
CA VAL A 44 -5.10 -21.48 62.96
C VAL A 44 -3.90 -22.29 62.43
N SER A 45 -3.87 -22.60 61.13
CA SER A 45 -2.76 -23.35 60.52
C SER A 45 -1.47 -22.52 60.42
N GLY A 46 -1.57 -21.24 60.09
CA GLY A 46 -0.42 -20.32 60.05
C GLY A 46 0.21 -20.09 61.43
N LEU A 47 -0.62 -20.03 62.48
CA LEU A 47 -0.19 -19.85 63.87
C LEU A 47 0.65 -21.05 64.36
N ALA A 48 0.22 -22.28 64.06
CA ALA A 48 0.92 -23.50 64.47
C ALA A 48 2.32 -23.64 63.82
N ILE A 49 2.43 -23.33 62.52
CA ILE A 49 3.70 -23.44 61.79
C ILE A 49 4.68 -22.33 62.21
N GLY A 50 4.20 -21.09 62.39
CA GLY A 50 5.02 -19.97 62.84
C GLY A 50 5.55 -20.15 64.27
N ALA A 51 4.73 -20.73 65.16
CA ALA A 51 5.13 -21.05 66.52
C ALA A 51 6.24 -22.13 66.57
N ALA A 52 6.13 -23.16 65.73
CA ALA A 52 7.09 -24.26 65.67
C ALA A 52 8.48 -23.82 65.17
N ALA A 53 8.55 -22.84 64.26
CA ALA A 53 9.81 -22.35 63.70
C ALA A 53 10.47 -21.21 64.51
N GLY A 54 9.71 -20.41 65.27
CA GLY A 54 10.21 -19.16 65.86
C GLY A 54 9.62 -18.75 67.21
N GLY A 55 8.86 -19.62 67.89
CA GLY A 55 8.27 -19.31 69.19
C GLY A 55 7.15 -18.25 69.15
N PRO A 56 6.90 -17.50 70.24
CA PRO A 56 5.74 -16.62 70.37
C PRO A 56 5.67 -15.50 69.30
N LEU A 57 6.82 -14.96 68.91
CA LEU A 57 6.92 -13.95 67.84
C LEU A 57 6.63 -14.55 66.45
N GLY A 58 7.06 -15.79 66.20
CA GLY A 58 6.76 -16.51 64.97
C GLY A 58 5.28 -16.85 64.80
N ALA A 59 4.58 -17.12 65.91
CA ALA A 59 3.13 -17.36 65.91
C ALA A 59 2.31 -16.15 65.42
N ILE A 60 2.70 -14.93 65.80
CA ILE A 60 2.03 -13.68 65.39
C ILE A 60 2.22 -13.43 63.88
N LEU A 61 3.43 -13.62 63.38
CA LEU A 61 3.73 -13.48 61.94
C LEU A 61 3.05 -14.55 61.09
N GLY A 62 2.97 -15.79 61.60
CA GLY A 62 2.27 -16.91 60.96
C GLY A 62 0.76 -16.68 60.83
N ALA A 63 0.13 -16.08 61.85
CA ALA A 63 -1.29 -15.74 61.81
C ALA A 63 -1.60 -14.63 60.78
N ALA A 64 -0.72 -13.63 60.64
CA ALA A 64 -0.87 -12.56 59.64
C ALA A 64 -0.73 -13.08 58.20
N ALA A 65 0.22 -13.98 57.94
CA ALA A 65 0.39 -14.62 56.64
C ALA A 65 -0.77 -15.58 56.30
N GLY A 66 -1.27 -16.32 57.30
CA GLY A 66 -2.45 -17.19 57.16
C GLY A 66 -3.74 -16.43 56.83
N GLY A 67 -3.89 -15.20 57.33
CA GLY A 67 -4.98 -14.29 56.96
C GLY A 67 -4.86 -13.73 55.54
N TRP A 68 -3.64 -13.44 55.08
CA TRP A 68 -3.38 -12.88 53.74
C TRP A 68 -3.46 -13.92 52.61
N LEU A 69 -3.12 -15.20 52.88
CA LEU A 69 -3.32 -16.29 51.93
C LEU A 69 -4.78 -16.78 51.83
N GLY A 70 -5.64 -16.46 52.80
CA GLY A 70 -7.06 -16.85 52.82
C GLY A 70 -7.94 -16.12 51.79
N ASP A 71 -7.60 -14.89 51.42
CA ASP A 71 -8.38 -14.07 50.47
C ASP A 71 -8.16 -14.48 48.99
N ARG A 72 -7.12 -15.28 48.70
CA ARG A 72 -6.73 -15.58 47.31
C ARG A 72 -7.42 -16.80 46.68
N TYR A 73 -8.19 -17.58 47.44
CA TYR A 73 -8.83 -18.80 46.92
C TYR A 73 -10.27 -18.60 46.43
N TYR A 74 -10.90 -17.44 46.67
CA TYR A 74 -12.28 -17.17 46.18
C TYR A 74 -12.35 -16.27 44.93
N ARG A 75 -11.26 -15.57 44.57
CA ARG A 75 -11.19 -14.69 43.38
C ARG A 75 -10.59 -15.34 42.12
N GLN A 76 -10.40 -16.66 42.10
CA GLN A 76 -9.70 -17.35 41.00
C GLN A 76 -10.63 -17.86 39.89
N THR A 77 -11.94 -18.00 40.13
CA THR A 77 -12.92 -18.45 39.13
C THR A 77 -13.38 -17.31 38.23
N VAL A 78 -13.80 -16.19 38.81
CA VAL A 78 -14.26 -15.00 38.06
C VAL A 78 -13.14 -14.34 37.25
N ALA A 79 -11.89 -14.37 37.74
CA ALA A 79 -10.74 -13.78 37.06
C ALA A 79 -10.23 -14.61 35.86
N ARG A 80 -10.39 -15.94 35.89
CA ARG A 80 -10.03 -16.82 34.76
C ARG A 80 -11.06 -16.74 33.64
N GLU A 81 -12.34 -16.64 33.98
CA GLU A 81 -13.43 -16.49 33.02
C GLU A 81 -13.40 -15.12 32.32
N ALA A 82 -13.10 -14.04 33.07
CA ALA A 82 -12.87 -12.72 32.48
C ALA A 82 -11.61 -12.65 31.61
N LEU A 83 -10.54 -13.36 31.98
CA LEU A 83 -9.32 -13.45 31.17
C LEU A 83 -9.53 -14.29 29.90
N ALA A 84 -10.23 -15.42 30.00
CA ALA A 84 -10.60 -16.26 28.86
C ALA A 84 -11.51 -15.49 27.88
N ALA A 85 -12.54 -14.80 28.39
CA ALA A 85 -13.40 -13.95 27.58
C ALA A 85 -12.64 -12.78 26.92
N GLY A 86 -11.63 -12.22 27.61
CA GLY A 86 -10.76 -11.18 27.05
C GLY A 86 -9.82 -11.70 25.94
N LEU A 87 -9.36 -12.96 26.05
CA LEU A 87 -8.56 -13.62 25.02
C LEU A 87 -9.42 -13.95 23.78
N ASP A 88 -10.62 -14.50 23.98
CA ASP A 88 -11.56 -14.81 22.88
C ASP A 88 -11.99 -13.54 22.13
N ALA A 89 -12.28 -12.45 22.86
CA ALA A 89 -12.59 -11.15 22.25
C ALA A 89 -11.39 -10.59 21.47
N SER A 90 -10.17 -10.78 21.98
CA SER A 90 -8.94 -10.33 21.30
C SER A 90 -8.64 -11.18 20.05
N GLU A 91 -8.91 -12.48 20.06
CA GLU A 91 -8.76 -13.35 18.89
C GLU A 91 -9.84 -13.08 17.83
N ALA A 92 -11.08 -12.79 18.25
CA ALA A 92 -12.14 -12.34 17.36
C ALA A 92 -11.78 -11.02 16.66
N GLU A 93 -11.19 -10.07 17.38
CA GLU A 93 -10.75 -8.80 16.81
C GLU A 93 -9.53 -8.98 15.90
N ARG A 94 -8.55 -9.80 16.27
CA ARG A 94 -7.40 -10.12 15.41
C ARG A 94 -7.83 -10.81 14.12
N SER A 95 -8.76 -11.75 14.20
CA SER A 95 -9.29 -12.44 13.01
C SER A 95 -10.14 -11.52 12.14
N ARG A 96 -10.85 -10.53 12.73
CA ARG A 96 -11.52 -9.47 11.99
C ARG A 96 -10.53 -8.58 11.23
N LEU A 97 -9.51 -8.07 11.91
CA LEU A 97 -8.47 -7.24 11.31
C LEU A 97 -7.69 -8.01 10.22
N ALA A 98 -7.39 -9.29 10.44
CA ALA A 98 -6.73 -10.13 9.44
C ALA A 98 -7.57 -10.29 8.17
N ARG A 99 -8.90 -10.45 8.29
CA ARG A 99 -9.83 -10.49 7.13
C ARG A 99 -9.89 -9.15 6.41
N GLU A 100 -9.87 -8.04 7.16
CA GLU A 100 -9.87 -6.70 6.59
C GLU A 100 -8.58 -6.41 5.81
N ILE A 101 -7.41 -6.72 6.37
CA ILE A 101 -6.12 -6.59 5.69
C ILE A 101 -6.08 -7.46 4.42
N ALA A 102 -6.58 -8.70 4.49
CA ALA A 102 -6.67 -9.57 3.33
C ALA A 102 -7.59 -8.98 2.24
N GLY A 103 -8.72 -8.37 2.63
CA GLY A 103 -9.63 -7.68 1.73
C GLY A 103 -9.01 -6.44 1.07
N LEU A 104 -8.31 -5.61 1.85
CA LEU A 104 -7.61 -4.42 1.37
C LEU A 104 -6.48 -4.77 0.41
N ASN A 105 -5.64 -5.75 0.75
CA ASN A 105 -4.58 -6.25 -0.13
C ASN A 105 -5.17 -6.78 -1.45
N GLY A 106 -6.29 -7.51 -1.39
CA GLY A 106 -7.00 -7.96 -2.59
C GLY A 106 -7.49 -6.80 -3.47
N SER A 107 -7.97 -5.72 -2.87
CA SER A 107 -8.37 -4.51 -3.60
C SER A 107 -7.19 -3.77 -4.22
N LEU A 108 -6.07 -3.65 -3.51
CA LEU A 108 -4.85 -3.04 -4.04
C LEU A 108 -4.33 -3.81 -5.26
N VAL A 109 -4.29 -5.14 -5.21
CA VAL A 109 -3.88 -5.98 -6.36
C VAL A 109 -4.83 -5.82 -7.55
N ARG A 110 -6.15 -5.71 -7.30
CA ARG A 110 -7.14 -5.42 -8.37
C ARG A 110 -6.93 -4.03 -8.97
N MET A 111 -6.63 -3.02 -8.16
CA MET A 111 -6.36 -1.66 -8.65
C MET A 111 -5.07 -1.59 -9.45
N GLN A 112 -3.99 -2.24 -8.97
CA GLN A 112 -2.72 -2.33 -9.68
C GLN A 112 -2.87 -3.01 -11.04
N SER A 113 -3.52 -4.19 -11.07
CA SER A 113 -3.76 -4.90 -12.33
C SER A 113 -4.69 -4.15 -13.29
N HIS A 114 -5.62 -3.33 -12.77
CA HIS A 114 -6.42 -2.44 -13.62
C HIS A 114 -5.57 -1.32 -14.23
N SER A 115 -4.69 -0.70 -13.44
CA SER A 115 -3.75 0.32 -13.92
C SER A 115 -2.82 -0.25 -15.00
N GLU A 116 -2.22 -1.42 -14.76
CA GLU A 116 -1.32 -2.06 -15.73
C GLU A 116 -2.02 -2.39 -17.06
N ARG A 117 -3.29 -2.81 -17.02
CA ARG A 117 -4.09 -3.06 -18.23
C ARG A 117 -4.39 -1.78 -18.98
N LEU A 118 -4.67 -0.69 -18.26
CA LEU A 118 -4.86 0.62 -18.87
C LEU A 118 -3.56 1.09 -19.51
N ASP A 119 -2.42 0.95 -18.82
CA ASP A 119 -1.10 1.29 -19.34
C ASP A 119 -0.77 0.47 -20.59
N GLN A 120 -1.05 -0.84 -20.60
CA GLN A 120 -0.85 -1.68 -21.78
C GLN A 120 -1.80 -1.33 -22.94
N ALA A 121 -3.04 -0.95 -22.65
CA ALA A 121 -3.99 -0.50 -23.68
C ALA A 121 -3.55 0.84 -24.27
N LEU A 122 -3.04 1.74 -23.43
CA LEU A 122 -2.50 3.04 -23.84
C LEU A 122 -1.14 2.91 -24.55
N ASP A 123 -0.30 1.95 -24.18
CA ASP A 123 0.98 1.67 -24.85
C ASP A 123 0.76 1.07 -26.25
N ARG A 124 -0.32 0.33 -26.48
CA ARG A 124 -0.74 -0.03 -27.86
C ARG A 124 -1.30 1.17 -28.62
N ALA A 125 -1.80 2.16 -27.90
CA ALA A 125 -2.28 3.42 -28.44
C ALA A 125 -1.17 4.48 -28.54
N HIS A 126 0.10 4.17 -28.21
CA HIS A 126 1.22 5.13 -28.18
C HIS A 126 1.43 5.85 -29.51
N GLU A 127 0.89 5.33 -30.61
CA GLU A 127 0.81 6.05 -31.87
C GLU A 127 -0.54 5.77 -32.54
N LEU A 128 -1.60 6.41 -32.00
CA LEU A 128 -2.87 6.45 -32.72
C LEU A 128 -2.72 7.40 -33.90
N THR A 129 -2.66 6.82 -35.09
CA THR A 129 -2.56 7.54 -36.35
C THR A 129 -3.90 7.50 -37.09
N LEU A 130 -4.39 8.66 -37.50
CA LEU A 130 -5.58 8.83 -38.33
C LEU A 130 -5.22 9.59 -39.59
N ASP A 131 -5.49 9.01 -40.74
CA ASP A 131 -5.35 9.68 -42.03
C ASP A 131 -6.69 10.26 -42.50
N VAL A 132 -6.65 11.53 -42.92
CA VAL A 132 -7.78 12.27 -43.49
C VAL A 132 -7.48 12.58 -44.94
N SER A 133 -8.24 12.00 -45.87
CA SER A 133 -8.05 12.19 -47.31
C SER A 133 -8.78 13.44 -47.83
N PHE A 134 -8.22 14.06 -48.86
CA PHE A 134 -8.78 15.26 -49.50
C PHE A 134 -8.95 15.10 -51.00
N ARG A 135 -9.89 15.88 -51.56
CA ARG A 135 -10.04 16.03 -53.01
C ARG A 135 -8.94 16.91 -53.58
N THR A 136 -8.70 16.79 -54.89
CA THR A 136 -7.72 17.62 -55.61
C THR A 136 -8.01 19.10 -55.41
N ALA A 137 -6.96 19.88 -55.10
CA ALA A 137 -7.02 21.33 -54.88
C ALA A 137 -8.05 21.80 -53.82
N ASP A 138 -8.51 20.90 -52.96
CA ASP A 138 -9.51 21.18 -51.93
C ASP A 138 -8.91 20.98 -50.52
N ALA A 139 -9.40 21.78 -49.58
CA ALA A 139 -9.09 21.71 -48.15
C ALA A 139 -10.34 21.62 -47.27
N THR A 140 -11.51 21.42 -47.88
CA THR A 140 -12.79 21.28 -47.19
C THR A 140 -12.93 19.87 -46.62
N LEU A 141 -13.33 19.78 -45.35
CA LEU A 141 -13.64 18.53 -44.68
C LEU A 141 -15.10 18.15 -44.92
N SER A 142 -15.38 16.85 -45.04
CA SER A 142 -16.76 16.35 -45.06
C SER A 142 -17.37 16.36 -43.66
N ASP A 143 -18.69 16.45 -43.55
CA ASP A 143 -19.39 16.40 -42.26
C ASP A 143 -19.07 15.12 -41.48
N GLU A 144 -18.98 13.97 -42.15
CA GLU A 144 -18.59 12.70 -41.52
C GLU A 144 -17.16 12.78 -40.94
N THR A 145 -16.23 13.38 -41.68
CA THR A 145 -14.85 13.58 -41.21
C THR A 145 -14.81 14.51 -40.01
N ILE A 146 -15.60 15.59 -40.02
CA ILE A 146 -15.69 16.54 -38.90
C ILE A 146 -16.19 15.82 -37.65
N GLU A 147 -17.26 15.03 -37.74
CA GLU A 147 -17.78 14.27 -36.59
C GLU A 147 -16.76 13.26 -36.06
N ARG A 148 -16.04 12.56 -36.96
CA ARG A 148 -14.98 11.63 -36.56
C ARG A 148 -13.84 12.36 -35.84
N LEU A 149 -13.39 13.51 -36.35
CA LEU A 149 -12.36 14.34 -35.72
C LEU A 149 -12.83 14.90 -34.38
N ARG A 150 -14.11 15.27 -34.23
CA ARG A 150 -14.68 15.70 -32.94
C ARG A 150 -14.62 14.60 -31.89
N HIS A 151 -14.98 13.36 -32.25
CA HIS A 151 -14.85 12.22 -31.34
C HIS A 151 -13.41 11.99 -30.91
N VAL A 152 -12.46 12.02 -31.86
CA VAL A 152 -11.02 11.89 -31.56
C VAL A 152 -10.54 13.03 -30.67
N GLY A 153 -10.90 14.28 -31.00
CA GLY A 153 -10.55 15.45 -30.20
C GLY A 153 -11.06 15.39 -28.76
N GLY A 154 -12.30 14.91 -28.56
CA GLY A 154 -12.86 14.71 -27.22
C GLY A 154 -12.11 13.65 -26.41
N LEU A 155 -11.67 12.57 -27.05
CA LEU A 155 -10.83 11.55 -26.40
C LEU A 155 -9.45 12.11 -26.03
N VAL A 156 -8.81 12.86 -26.93
CA VAL A 156 -7.51 13.50 -26.67
C VAL A 156 -7.61 14.54 -25.56
N ALA A 157 -8.68 15.33 -25.52
CA ALA A 157 -8.90 16.34 -24.48
C ALA A 157 -9.00 15.71 -23.08
N ALA A 158 -9.52 14.49 -22.98
CA ALA A 158 -9.57 13.72 -21.74
C ALA A 158 -8.21 13.14 -21.30
N LEU A 159 -7.21 13.13 -22.19
CA LEU A 159 -5.86 12.66 -21.91
C LEU A 159 -4.94 13.87 -21.69
N PRO A 160 -4.68 14.33 -20.45
CA PRO A 160 -3.97 15.60 -20.21
C PRO A 160 -2.55 15.64 -20.78
N ASP A 161 -1.87 14.50 -20.82
CA ASP A 161 -0.49 14.41 -21.29
C ASP A 161 -0.36 14.23 -22.81
N ALA A 162 -1.45 14.03 -23.58
CA ALA A 162 -1.32 13.71 -25.00
C ALA A 162 -0.95 14.93 -25.87
N VAL A 163 0.00 14.82 -26.80
CA VAL A 163 0.29 15.84 -27.82
C VAL A 163 -0.27 15.35 -29.15
N VAL A 164 -0.84 16.23 -29.95
CA VAL A 164 -1.34 15.88 -31.27
C VAL A 164 -0.50 16.57 -32.33
N ARG A 165 0.03 15.77 -33.25
CA ARG A 165 0.74 16.24 -34.42
C ARG A 165 -0.16 16.09 -35.65
N VAL A 166 -0.23 17.13 -36.46
CA VAL A 166 -1.09 17.23 -37.65
C VAL A 166 -0.18 17.57 -38.83
N ASP A 167 0.15 16.56 -39.63
CA ASP A 167 1.05 16.66 -40.77
C ASP A 167 0.23 16.71 -42.07
N GLY A 168 0.30 17.81 -42.81
CA GLY A 168 -0.38 17.98 -44.09
C GLY A 168 0.50 17.62 -45.30
N PHE A 169 -0.09 16.94 -46.28
CA PHE A 169 0.57 16.53 -47.52
C PHE A 169 -0.25 16.91 -48.76
N ALA A 170 0.45 17.07 -49.88
CA ALA A 170 -0.11 17.31 -51.20
C ALA A 170 0.46 16.31 -52.22
N ASP A 171 -0.30 16.07 -53.30
CA ASP A 171 0.21 15.30 -54.43
C ASP A 171 1.18 16.17 -55.26
N PRO A 172 2.09 15.57 -56.05
CA PRO A 172 3.21 16.29 -56.67
C PRO A 172 2.81 17.13 -57.89
N ARG A 173 1.51 17.25 -58.19
CA ARG A 173 1.05 18.08 -59.30
C ARG A 173 0.89 19.52 -58.84
N GLY A 174 1.46 20.45 -59.58
CA GLY A 174 1.40 21.88 -59.27
C GLY A 174 2.79 22.47 -59.05
N SER A 175 2.86 23.69 -58.51
CA SER A 175 4.12 24.25 -58.03
C SER A 175 4.34 23.88 -56.57
N GLU A 176 5.60 23.84 -56.15
CA GLU A 176 6.00 23.56 -54.77
C GLU A 176 5.32 24.53 -53.79
N GLU A 177 5.26 25.82 -54.13
CA GLU A 177 4.63 26.84 -53.28
C GLU A 177 3.11 26.62 -53.15
N PHE A 178 2.46 26.22 -54.24
CA PHE A 178 1.03 25.90 -54.22
C PHE A 178 0.76 24.68 -53.33
N ASN A 179 1.59 23.64 -53.43
CA ASN A 179 1.45 22.42 -52.66
C ASN A 179 1.79 22.62 -51.18
N ALA A 180 2.78 23.46 -50.86
CA ALA A 180 3.07 23.89 -49.50
C ALA A 180 1.88 24.66 -48.88
N GLU A 181 1.28 25.59 -49.61
CA GLU A 181 0.10 26.32 -49.13
C GLU A 181 -1.11 25.39 -48.94
N LEU A 182 -1.37 24.51 -49.91
CA LEU A 182 -2.52 23.61 -49.88
C LEU A 182 -2.43 22.61 -48.73
N SER A 183 -1.25 22.01 -48.52
CA SER A 183 -1.02 21.10 -47.40
C SER A 183 -1.19 21.81 -46.04
N ARG A 184 -0.72 23.06 -45.92
CA ARG A 184 -0.93 23.89 -44.72
C ARG A 184 -2.39 24.18 -44.45
N ARG A 185 -3.16 24.57 -45.49
CA ARG A 185 -4.60 24.82 -45.35
C ARG A 185 -5.36 23.59 -44.88
N ARG A 186 -5.03 22.41 -45.40
CA ARG A 186 -5.63 21.14 -44.97
C ARG A 186 -5.30 20.80 -43.52
N ALA A 187 -4.03 20.95 -43.14
CA ALA A 187 -3.58 20.68 -41.77
C ALA A 187 -4.27 21.62 -40.78
N ASN A 188 -4.39 22.91 -41.12
CA ASN A 188 -5.12 23.89 -40.31
C ASN A 188 -6.62 23.55 -40.20
N ALA A 189 -7.29 23.15 -41.28
CA ALA A 189 -8.69 22.76 -41.23
C ALA A 189 -8.94 21.59 -40.25
N VAL A 190 -8.04 20.61 -40.22
CA VAL A 190 -8.11 19.50 -39.25
C VAL A 190 -7.83 19.99 -37.83
N ALA A 191 -6.80 20.83 -37.65
CA ALA A 191 -6.45 21.40 -36.34
C ALA A 191 -7.59 22.24 -35.74
N GLU A 192 -8.27 23.06 -36.54
CA GLU A 192 -9.42 23.87 -36.12
C GLU A 192 -10.57 23.01 -35.57
N VAL A 193 -10.85 21.86 -36.18
CA VAL A 193 -11.87 20.93 -35.69
C VAL A 193 -11.45 20.31 -34.34
N LEU A 194 -10.18 19.92 -34.21
CA LEU A 194 -9.65 19.37 -32.95
C LEU A 194 -9.65 20.41 -31.82
N MET A 195 -9.31 21.67 -32.12
CA MET A 195 -9.44 22.79 -31.17
C MET A 195 -10.88 23.00 -30.74
N GLY A 196 -11.83 22.99 -31.70
CA GLY A 196 -13.25 23.10 -31.41
C GLY A 196 -13.80 21.95 -30.56
N ALA A 197 -13.15 20.79 -30.59
CA ALA A 197 -13.46 19.63 -29.76
C ALA A 197 -12.81 19.68 -28.35
N GLY A 198 -12.03 20.71 -28.05
CA GLY A 198 -11.45 20.94 -26.71
C GLY A 198 -9.97 20.62 -26.57
N VAL A 199 -9.25 20.32 -27.66
CA VAL A 199 -7.79 20.14 -27.61
C VAL A 199 -7.10 21.52 -27.50
N PRO A 200 -6.29 21.79 -26.46
CA PRO A 200 -5.59 23.06 -26.32
C PRO A 200 -4.58 23.31 -27.44
N LEU A 201 -4.43 24.57 -27.87
CA LEU A 201 -3.55 24.94 -28.97
C LEU A 201 -2.09 24.58 -28.69
N GLU A 202 -1.64 24.73 -27.45
CA GLU A 202 -0.29 24.39 -27.00
C GLU A 202 0.05 22.89 -27.13
N ARG A 203 -0.97 22.03 -27.29
CA ARG A 203 -0.84 20.58 -27.50
C ARG A 203 -1.00 20.18 -28.97
N LEU A 204 -1.21 21.13 -29.88
CA LEU A 204 -1.31 20.90 -31.32
C LEU A 204 -0.04 21.34 -32.02
N GLN A 205 0.59 20.42 -32.74
CA GLN A 205 1.73 20.69 -33.61
C GLN A 205 1.29 20.53 -35.06
N VAL A 206 1.23 21.63 -35.81
CA VAL A 206 0.78 21.61 -37.20
C VAL A 206 1.97 21.83 -38.13
N GLU A 207 2.22 20.86 -39.01
CA GLU A 207 3.29 20.91 -40.00
C GLU A 207 2.74 20.69 -41.41
N ALA A 208 3.34 21.37 -42.39
CA ALA A 208 2.97 21.27 -43.79
C ALA A 208 4.18 20.81 -44.59
N HIS A 209 4.04 19.68 -45.29
CA HIS A 209 5.14 19.05 -46.01
C HIS A 209 5.06 19.27 -47.52
N GLY A 210 3.99 19.88 -48.03
CA GLY A 210 3.76 20.01 -49.47
C GLY A 210 3.81 18.66 -50.17
N GLU A 211 4.51 18.60 -51.30
CA GLU A 211 4.73 17.39 -52.09
C GLU A 211 5.97 16.58 -51.68
N SER A 212 6.77 17.06 -50.72
CA SER A 212 8.11 16.52 -50.41
C SER A 212 8.12 15.05 -49.96
N ALA A 213 6.99 14.55 -49.42
CA ALA A 213 6.83 13.17 -48.99
C ALA A 213 6.17 12.26 -50.03
N SER A 214 5.79 12.79 -51.20
CA SER A 214 5.18 12.00 -52.28
C SER A 214 6.19 11.01 -52.86
N LYS A 215 5.70 9.80 -53.16
CA LYS A 215 6.45 8.76 -53.90
C LYS A 215 5.79 8.42 -55.23
N SER A 216 4.72 9.12 -55.58
CA SER A 216 3.90 8.87 -56.76
C SER A 216 4.62 9.36 -58.02
N THR A 217 4.61 8.55 -59.07
CA THR A 217 5.16 8.96 -60.37
C THR A 217 4.16 9.80 -61.16
N ASP A 218 4.60 10.43 -62.26
CA ASP A 218 3.70 11.15 -63.15
C ASP A 218 2.60 10.21 -63.71
N GLY A 219 1.34 10.63 -63.61
CA GLY A 219 0.16 9.86 -64.00
C GLY A 219 -0.36 8.83 -62.98
N ASP A 220 0.28 8.67 -61.81
CA ASP A 220 -0.18 7.73 -60.76
C ASP A 220 -1.39 8.28 -59.98
N LEU A 221 -2.59 8.11 -60.55
CA LEU A 221 -3.83 8.66 -59.98
C LEU A 221 -4.17 8.08 -58.60
N ASP A 222 -3.85 6.80 -58.37
CA ASP A 222 -4.09 6.12 -57.10
C ASP A 222 -3.10 6.63 -56.04
N GLY A 223 -1.81 6.71 -56.39
CA GLY A 223 -0.77 7.31 -55.55
C GLY A 223 -1.13 8.73 -55.13
N TYR A 224 -1.61 9.56 -56.06
CA TYR A 224 -2.04 10.92 -55.75
C TYR A 224 -3.18 10.96 -54.72
N ALA A 225 -4.09 9.98 -54.73
CA ALA A 225 -5.14 9.91 -53.73
C ALA A 225 -4.59 9.66 -52.32
N PHE A 226 -3.55 8.84 -52.20
CA PHE A 226 -2.86 8.62 -50.93
C PHE A 226 -2.04 9.84 -50.51
N ASP A 227 -1.42 10.57 -51.44
CA ASP A 227 -0.63 11.76 -51.14
C ASP A 227 -1.48 12.95 -50.65
N ARG A 228 -2.72 13.06 -51.13
CA ARG A 228 -3.67 14.08 -50.67
C ARG A 228 -4.26 13.71 -49.31
N ARG A 229 -3.45 13.79 -48.26
CA ARG A 229 -3.88 13.48 -46.90
C ARG A 229 -3.36 14.46 -45.85
N VAL A 230 -4.02 14.45 -44.71
CA VAL A 230 -3.48 14.95 -43.44
C VAL A 230 -3.39 13.76 -42.50
N THR A 231 -2.22 13.57 -41.91
CA THR A 231 -1.98 12.52 -40.92
C THR A 231 -2.02 13.15 -39.54
N VAL A 232 -2.93 12.66 -38.70
CA VAL A 232 -3.06 13.06 -37.29
C VAL A 232 -2.44 11.97 -36.43
N ARG A 233 -1.41 12.32 -35.66
CA ARG A 233 -0.75 11.43 -34.71
C ARG A 233 -0.97 11.91 -33.29
N ILE A 234 -1.38 11.00 -32.42
CA ILE A 234 -1.52 11.27 -31.00
C ILE A 234 -0.33 10.61 -30.30
N GLU A 235 0.50 11.42 -29.69
CA GLU A 235 1.69 11.01 -28.96
C GLU A 235 1.46 11.27 -27.47
N ARG A 236 2.03 10.44 -26.60
CA ARG A 236 2.08 10.78 -25.17
C ARG A 236 3.16 11.84 -25.00
N GLY A 237 2.78 13.04 -24.59
CA GLY A 237 3.71 14.05 -24.12
C GLY A 237 4.59 13.43 -23.05
N SER A 238 5.90 13.58 -23.20
CA SER A 238 6.90 12.92 -22.38
C SER A 238 6.91 13.50 -20.97
N THR A 239 5.91 13.15 -20.16
CA THR A 239 5.96 13.37 -18.72
C THR A 239 6.90 12.32 -18.13
N GLY A 240 8.20 12.61 -18.23
CA GLY A 240 9.23 12.02 -17.38
C GLY A 240 9.52 10.54 -17.60
N GLN A 241 10.59 10.29 -18.34
CA GLN A 241 11.49 9.15 -18.16
C GLN A 241 12.13 9.16 -16.75
N VAL A 242 11.31 9.18 -15.68
CA VAL A 242 11.73 9.32 -14.28
C VAL A 242 10.92 8.39 -13.37
N ALA A 243 10.90 7.09 -13.66
CA ALA A 243 10.51 6.06 -12.66
C ALA A 243 11.01 4.65 -13.00
N ARG A 244 12.09 4.50 -13.79
CA ARG A 244 12.80 3.23 -13.94
C ARG A 244 14.23 3.40 -13.47
N ASN A 245 14.38 3.64 -12.18
CA ASN A 245 15.61 3.39 -11.43
C ASN A 245 15.24 3.38 -9.95
N HIS A 246 14.80 2.22 -9.45
CA HIS A 246 15.00 1.80 -8.07
C HIS A 246 14.95 0.28 -8.02
#